data_AF-A0AA51Q8I9-F1
#
_entry.id   AF-A0AA51Q8I9-F1
#
_cell.length_a   1.000
_cell.length_b   1.000
_cell.length_c   1.000
_cell.angle_alpha   90.00
_cell.angle_beta   90.00
_cell.angle_gamma   90.00
#
_symmetry.space_group_name_H-M   'P 1'
#
loop_
_entity.id
_entity.type
_entity.pdbx_description
1 polymer ?
#
loop_
_entity_poly.entity_id
_entity_poly.type
_entity_poly.pdbx_seq_one_letter_code
_entity_poly.pdbx_strand_id
1 'polypeptide(L)'
;MGVRFQTSRFHVEYGPHSLFERVKFKFLQPRTLKLNGKHYKQRKEERNIPSNIIDYLLDFNPAQWKLVTAEVRNDTGKFVNTTWEKMIFQHKYWVTIGFGDIVQTIIRKDSEGFGYDIIKEGTFYDFVSEVNDLLMKQDTSQ
;
A
#
# COMPACT_ATOMS: atom_id res chain seq x y z
N MET A 1 13.20 4.81 -20.05
CA MET A 1 11.76 5.10 -19.92
C MET A 1 11.08 3.86 -19.37
N GLY A 2 10.56 3.91 -18.14
CA GLY A 2 9.89 2.75 -17.54
C GLY A 2 8.59 2.46 -18.25
N VAL A 3 8.30 1.19 -18.52
CA VAL A 3 7.01 0.75 -19.07
C VAL A 3 5.90 1.23 -18.14
N ARG A 4 5.03 2.11 -18.65
CA ARG A 4 3.90 2.65 -17.88
C ARG A 4 2.80 1.59 -17.89
N PHE A 5 2.83 0.71 -16.90
CA PHE A 5 1.77 -0.29 -16.71
C PHE A 5 0.52 0.37 -16.12
N GLN A 6 -0.65 -0.11 -16.52
CA GLN A 6 -1.92 0.30 -15.93
C GLN A 6 -2.14 -0.42 -14.61
N THR A 7 -2.66 0.30 -13.63
CA THR A 7 -2.98 -0.24 -12.31
C THR A 7 -4.41 0.05 -11.94
N SER A 8 -5.02 -0.88 -11.24
CA SER A 8 -6.32 -0.72 -10.59
C SER A 8 -6.17 -0.81 -9.09
N ARG A 9 -7.07 -0.17 -8.35
CA ARG A 9 -7.01 -0.09 -6.88
C ARG A 9 -8.14 -0.90 -6.25
N PHE A 10 -7.78 -1.67 -5.24
CA PHE A 10 -8.71 -2.39 -4.38
C PHE A 10 -8.65 -1.81 -2.96
N HIS A 11 -9.80 -1.82 -2.28
CA HIS A 11 -9.91 -1.49 -0.86
C HIS A 11 -10.02 -2.75 -0.02
N VAL A 12 -9.42 -2.78 1.17
CA VAL A 12 -9.34 -3.97 2.03
C VAL A 12 -10.72 -4.54 2.41
N GLU A 13 -11.75 -3.69 2.45
CA GLU A 13 -13.11 -4.10 2.81
C GLU A 13 -13.87 -4.79 1.67
N TYR A 14 -13.55 -4.47 0.42
CA TYR A 14 -14.33 -4.93 -0.73
C TYR A 14 -13.53 -5.71 -1.77
N GLY A 15 -12.19 -5.66 -1.72
CA GLY A 15 -11.35 -6.34 -2.68
C GLY A 15 -11.10 -7.81 -2.30
N PRO A 16 -10.43 -8.57 -3.20
CA PRO A 16 -10.20 -9.99 -3.00
C PRO A 16 -9.48 -10.29 -1.69
N HIS A 17 -10.01 -11.23 -0.90
CA HIS A 17 -9.41 -11.60 0.38
C HIS A 17 -7.95 -12.05 0.22
N SER A 18 -7.71 -12.91 -0.78
CA SER A 18 -6.40 -13.46 -1.13
C SER A 18 -5.34 -12.40 -1.43
N LEU A 19 -5.73 -11.30 -2.08
CA LEU A 19 -4.86 -10.15 -2.32
C LEU A 19 -4.36 -9.55 -1.00
N PHE A 20 -5.29 -9.27 -0.07
CA PHE A 20 -4.94 -8.61 1.18
C PHE A 20 -4.26 -9.53 2.19
N GLU A 21 -4.59 -10.83 2.20
CA GLU A 21 -3.84 -11.82 2.96
C GLU A 21 -2.38 -11.88 2.50
N ARG A 22 -2.15 -11.95 1.19
CA ARG A 22 -0.80 -11.97 0.63
C ARG A 22 -0.04 -10.68 0.90
N VAL A 23 -0.71 -9.52 0.84
CA VAL A 23 -0.09 -8.25 1.25
C VAL A 23 0.34 -8.31 2.72
N LYS A 24 -0.55 -8.72 3.64
CA LYS A 24 -0.22 -8.85 5.06
C LYS A 24 0.94 -9.81 5.28
N PHE A 25 0.98 -10.93 4.55
CA PHE A 25 2.10 -11.87 4.60
C PHE A 25 3.43 -11.22 4.17
N LYS A 26 3.45 -10.50 3.05
CA LYS A 26 4.67 -9.83 2.56
C LYS A 26 5.15 -8.70 3.48
N PHE A 27 4.25 -8.12 4.25
CA PHE A 27 4.54 -7.05 5.21
C PHE A 27 4.66 -7.53 6.66
N LEU A 28 4.61 -8.83 6.94
CA LEU A 28 4.46 -9.40 8.29
C LEU A 28 5.52 -8.93 9.30
N GLN A 29 6.75 -8.69 8.85
CA GLN A 29 7.85 -8.27 9.70
C GLN A 29 8.01 -6.74 9.74
N PRO A 30 8.26 -6.16 10.94
CA PRO A 30 8.66 -4.77 11.07
C PRO A 30 9.86 -4.41 10.20
N ARG A 31 9.90 -3.19 9.68
CA ARG A 31 10.95 -2.71 8.78
C ARG A 31 11.03 -1.20 8.76
N THR A 32 12.19 -0.68 8.34
CA THR A 32 12.35 0.75 8.09
C THR A 32 12.00 1.08 6.65
N LEU A 33 11.04 1.98 6.45
CA LEU A 33 10.68 2.46 5.12
C LEU A 33 11.77 3.39 4.57
N LYS A 34 11.95 3.34 3.25
CA LYS A 34 12.96 4.13 2.56
C LYS A 34 12.34 5.36 1.92
N LEU A 35 12.91 6.51 2.24
CA LEU A 35 12.68 7.75 1.52
C LEU A 35 13.69 7.83 0.37
N ASN A 36 13.27 7.59 -0.86
CA ASN A 36 14.22 7.66 -1.98
C ASN A 36 14.57 9.12 -2.34
N GLY A 37 15.86 9.38 -2.50
CA GLY A 37 16.51 10.69 -2.54
C GLY A 37 16.34 11.45 -3.85
N LYS A 38 15.16 12.06 -4.03
CA LYS A 38 14.90 13.30 -4.79
C LYS A 38 13.48 13.79 -4.47
N HIS A 39 12.55 12.84 -4.32
CA HIS A 39 11.16 13.09 -3.89
C HIS A 39 11.03 13.54 -2.43
N TYR A 40 11.92 13.12 -1.51
CA TYR A 40 11.84 13.55 -0.11
C TYR A 40 12.09 15.06 0.07
N LYS A 41 13.11 15.62 -0.62
CA LYS A 41 13.36 17.07 -0.59
C LYS A 41 12.18 17.87 -1.16
N GLN A 42 11.62 17.40 -2.28
CA GLN A 42 10.50 18.07 -2.95
C GLN A 42 9.17 17.97 -2.17
N ARG A 43 8.88 16.83 -1.53
CA ARG A 43 7.63 16.62 -0.79
C ARG A 43 7.62 17.13 0.64
N LYS A 44 8.80 17.32 1.26
CA LYS A 44 8.93 17.98 2.56
C LYS A 44 8.35 19.41 2.51
N GLU A 45 8.57 20.11 1.39
CA GLU A 45 8.05 21.46 1.15
C GLU A 45 6.56 21.46 0.75
N GLU A 46 6.09 20.46 0.03
CA GLU A 46 4.71 20.45 -0.52
C GLU A 46 3.60 20.14 0.50
N ARG A 47 3.88 19.50 1.65
CA ARG A 47 2.82 18.89 2.49
C ARG A 47 2.80 19.24 3.98
N ASN A 48 3.72 20.08 4.46
CA ASN A 48 3.77 20.53 5.86
C ASN A 48 3.66 19.40 6.90
N ILE A 49 4.19 18.20 6.59
CA ILE A 49 4.23 17.10 7.57
C ILE A 49 5.47 17.30 8.44
N PRO A 50 5.32 17.46 9.77
CA PRO A 50 6.46 17.68 10.65
C PRO A 50 7.45 16.50 10.62
N SER A 51 8.75 16.78 10.70
CA SER A 51 9.80 15.76 10.55
C SER A 51 9.71 14.65 11.59
N ASN A 52 9.34 14.98 12.83
CA ASN A 52 9.11 13.99 13.88
C ASN A 52 8.00 12.99 13.49
N ILE A 53 6.95 13.44 12.79
CA ILE A 53 5.89 12.54 12.28
C ILE A 53 6.44 11.61 11.21
N ILE A 54 7.31 12.13 10.34
CA ILE A 54 7.97 11.30 9.31
C ILE A 54 8.76 10.19 9.98
N ASP A 55 9.53 10.47 11.03
CA ASP A 55 10.30 9.45 11.75
C ASP A 55 9.39 8.34 12.31
N TYR A 56 8.25 8.70 12.92
CA TYR A 56 7.25 7.72 13.37
C TYR A 56 6.64 6.88 12.25
N LEU A 57 6.57 7.42 11.03
CA LEU A 57 6.01 6.74 9.86
C LEU A 57 7.05 5.83 9.17
N LEU A 58 8.34 6.13 9.29
CA LEU A 58 9.40 5.29 8.73
C LEU A 58 9.66 4.03 9.55
N ASP A 59 9.40 4.08 10.86
CA ASP A 59 9.36 2.89 11.72
C ASP A 59 8.06 2.10 11.49
N PHE A 60 8.06 1.30 10.42
CA PHE A 60 6.88 0.55 10.01
C PHE A 60 6.83 -0.79 10.75
N ASN A 61 5.85 -0.90 11.63
CA ASN A 61 5.46 -2.15 12.25
C ASN A 61 4.03 -2.50 11.82
N PRO A 62 3.80 -3.51 10.96
CA PRO A 62 2.47 -3.81 10.41
C PRO A 62 1.39 -4.03 11.48
N ALA A 63 1.75 -4.45 12.71
CA ALA A 63 0.80 -4.65 13.80
C ALA A 63 0.22 -3.34 14.36
N GLN A 64 0.89 -2.20 14.12
CA GLN A 64 0.46 -0.87 14.56
C GLN A 64 -0.22 -0.06 13.43
N TRP A 65 -0.40 -0.67 12.26
CA TRP A 65 -0.91 -0.01 11.07
C TRP A 65 -2.14 -0.75 10.54
N LYS A 66 -3.06 0.01 9.93
CA LYS A 66 -4.21 -0.55 9.23
C LYS A 66 -3.93 -0.56 7.74
N LEU A 67 -3.93 -1.74 7.11
CA LEU A 67 -3.91 -1.83 5.65
C LEU A 67 -5.22 -1.29 5.09
N VAL A 68 -5.17 -0.40 4.09
CA VAL A 68 -6.36 0.25 3.53
C VAL A 68 -6.60 -0.12 2.07
N THR A 69 -5.59 0.02 1.21
CA THR A 69 -5.73 -0.27 -0.22
C THR A 69 -4.51 -0.98 -0.78
N ALA A 70 -4.70 -1.72 -1.87
CA ALA A 70 -3.62 -2.24 -2.70
C ALA A 70 -3.84 -1.80 -4.16
N GLU A 71 -2.78 -1.39 -4.83
CA GLU A 71 -2.77 -1.15 -6.27
C GLU A 71 -2.14 -2.33 -6.98
N VAL A 72 -2.84 -2.83 -7.98
CA VAL A 72 -2.54 -4.06 -8.69
C VAL A 72 -2.32 -3.75 -10.16
N ARG A 73 -1.29 -4.37 -10.74
CA ARG A 73 -1.05 -4.30 -12.19
C ARG A 73 -2.13 -5.06 -12.95
N ASN A 74 -2.75 -4.40 -13.93
CA ASN A 74 -3.85 -4.98 -14.69
C ASN A 74 -3.43 -6.17 -15.56
N ASP A 75 -2.16 -6.19 -15.99
CA ASP A 75 -1.61 -7.23 -16.86
C ASP A 75 -1.19 -8.51 -16.12
N THR A 76 -0.97 -8.43 -14.81
CA THR A 76 -0.35 -9.54 -14.05
C THR A 76 -1.07 -9.90 -12.77
N GLY A 77 -2.02 -9.09 -12.29
CA GLY A 77 -2.72 -9.33 -11.02
C GLY A 77 -1.84 -9.14 -9.77
N LYS A 78 -0.57 -8.71 -9.94
CA LYS A 78 0.38 -8.51 -8.85
C LYS A 78 0.24 -7.12 -8.25
N PHE A 79 0.19 -7.04 -6.92
CA PHE A 79 0.23 -5.75 -6.23
C PHE A 79 1.59 -5.08 -6.42
N VAL A 80 1.59 -3.76 -6.57
CA VAL A 80 2.78 -2.92 -6.76
C VAL A 80 2.90 -1.83 -5.71
N ASN A 81 1.78 -1.33 -5.21
CA ASN A 81 1.73 -0.38 -4.10
C ASN A 81 0.69 -0.83 -3.07
N THR A 82 0.91 -0.47 -1.81
CA THR A 82 -0.04 -0.70 -0.72
C THR A 82 -0.13 0.57 0.11
N THR A 83 -1.34 0.94 0.54
CA THR A 83 -1.54 2.11 1.40
C THR A 83 -1.94 1.65 2.78
N TRP A 84 -1.22 2.18 3.78
CA TRP A 84 -1.38 1.86 5.18
C TRP A 84 -1.72 3.12 5.96
N GLU A 85 -2.57 2.99 6.96
CA GLU A 85 -2.98 4.04 7.87
C GLU A 85 -2.33 3.86 9.24
N LYS A 86 -1.82 4.95 9.80
CA LYS A 86 -1.36 5.04 11.20
C LYS A 86 -1.95 6.27 11.87
N MET A 87 -2.39 6.09 13.11
CA MET A 87 -2.77 7.19 14.00
C MET A 87 -1.54 7.73 14.71
N ILE A 88 -1.26 9.03 14.58
CA ILE A 88 -0.17 9.72 15.29
C ILE A 88 -0.74 11.04 15.83
N PHE A 89 -0.64 11.25 17.14
CA PHE A 89 -1.18 12.43 17.83
C PHE A 89 -2.61 12.81 17.38
N GLN A 90 -3.51 11.81 17.35
CA GLN A 90 -4.92 11.96 16.94
C GLN A 90 -5.15 12.32 15.47
N HIS A 91 -4.12 12.24 14.63
CA HIS A 91 -4.24 12.43 13.18
C HIS A 91 -4.00 11.12 12.44
N LYS A 92 -4.85 10.86 11.44
CA LYS A 92 -4.71 9.75 10.50
C LYS A 92 -3.71 10.11 9.41
N TYR A 93 -2.67 9.30 9.29
CA TYR A 93 -1.68 9.40 8.24
C TYR A 93 -1.74 8.18 7.36
N TRP A 94 -1.84 8.42 6.06
CA TRP A 94 -1.80 7.41 5.03
C TRP A 94 -0.44 7.40 4.36
N VAL A 95 0.19 6.24 4.31
CA VAL A 95 1.47 6.02 3.67
C VAL A 95 1.30 4.97 2.58
N THR A 96 1.58 5.37 1.34
CA THR A 96 1.65 4.45 0.20
C THR A 96 3.07 3.95 0.08
N ILE A 97 3.24 2.63 0.19
CA ILE A 97 4.52 1.91 0.12
C ILE A 97 4.55 1.15 -1.20
N GLY A 98 5.58 1.40 -1.99
CA GLY A 98 5.85 0.68 -3.24
C GLY A 98 6.93 -0.37 -3.08
N PHE A 99 7.47 -0.84 -4.21
CA PHE A 99 8.54 -1.82 -4.25
C PHE A 99 9.78 -1.41 -3.43
N GLY A 100 10.39 -2.36 -2.72
CA GLY A 100 11.61 -2.16 -1.95
C GLY A 100 11.43 -1.26 -0.71
N ASP A 101 10.22 -1.27 -0.13
CA ASP A 101 9.83 -0.48 1.04
C ASP A 101 9.94 1.05 0.81
N ILE A 102 9.85 1.47 -0.45
CA ILE A 102 9.97 2.89 -0.82
C ILE A 102 8.64 3.60 -0.59
N VAL A 103 8.66 4.65 0.23
CA VAL A 103 7.50 5.52 0.43
C VAL A 103 7.22 6.30 -0.86
N GLN A 104 6.07 6.01 -1.46
CA GLN A 104 5.58 6.71 -2.65
C GLN A 104 4.84 7.98 -2.28
N THR A 105 4.10 8.00 -1.17
CA THR A 105 3.24 9.13 -0.79
C THR A 105 2.97 9.11 0.72
N ILE A 106 2.91 10.28 1.37
CA ILE A 106 2.37 10.46 2.73
C ILE A 106 1.29 11.55 2.69
N ILE A 107 0.10 11.27 3.22
CA ILE A 107 -1.02 12.21 3.27
C ILE A 107 -1.62 12.19 4.68
N ARG A 108 -1.90 13.36 5.25
CA ARG A 108 -2.82 13.48 6.39
C ARG A 108 -4.24 13.46 5.84
N LYS A 109 -5.09 12.54 6.32
CA LYS A 109 -6.40 12.30 5.71
C LYS A 109 -7.45 12.12 6.78
N ASP A 110 -8.54 12.89 6.70
CA ASP A 110 -9.66 12.71 7.63
C ASP A 110 -10.72 11.72 7.08
N SER A 111 -10.63 11.33 5.80
CA SER A 111 -11.59 10.43 5.13
C SER A 111 -11.15 8.96 5.06
N GLU A 112 -12.14 8.06 5.00
CA GLU A 112 -11.96 6.61 5.19
C GLU A 112 -11.37 5.85 3.99
N GLY A 113 -11.24 6.46 2.82
CA GLY A 113 -10.56 5.81 1.69
C GLY A 113 -11.40 5.36 0.52
N PHE A 114 -12.71 5.54 0.57
CA PHE A 114 -13.61 5.22 -0.52
C PHE A 114 -13.43 6.21 -1.67
N GLY A 115 -12.57 5.87 -2.63
CA GLY A 115 -12.60 6.49 -3.96
C GLY A 115 -13.72 5.87 -4.80
N TYR A 116 -14.27 6.63 -5.74
CA TYR A 116 -15.33 6.16 -6.64
C TYR A 116 -14.88 4.98 -7.54
N ASP A 117 -13.57 4.79 -7.73
CA ASP A 117 -12.99 3.79 -8.65
C ASP A 117 -12.57 2.46 -7.96
N ILE A 118 -13.14 2.13 -6.80
CA ILE A 118 -12.83 0.87 -6.11
C ILE A 118 -13.55 -0.28 -6.81
N ILE A 119 -12.77 -1.24 -7.33
CA ILE A 119 -13.29 -2.48 -7.88
C ILE A 119 -13.77 -3.38 -6.74
N LYS A 120 -15.01 -3.88 -6.85
CA LYS A 120 -15.67 -4.73 -5.83
C LYS A 120 -16.04 -6.12 -6.34
N GLU A 121 -16.14 -6.29 -7.66
CA GLU A 121 -16.57 -7.54 -8.31
C GLU A 121 -16.18 -7.55 -9.79
N GLY A 122 -16.41 -8.68 -10.46
CA GLY A 122 -16.24 -8.86 -11.91
C GLY A 122 -14.99 -9.63 -12.32
N THR A 123 -14.81 -9.83 -13.62
CA THR A 123 -13.76 -10.73 -14.16
C THR A 123 -12.35 -10.35 -13.74
N PHE A 124 -12.06 -9.04 -13.63
CA PHE A 124 -10.76 -8.58 -13.15
C PHE A 124 -10.57 -8.81 -11.64
N TYR A 125 -11.63 -8.74 -10.85
CA TYR A 125 -11.59 -9.10 -9.44
C TYR A 125 -11.22 -10.58 -9.26
N ASP A 126 -11.89 -11.46 -10.00
CA ASP A 126 -11.66 -12.92 -9.93
C ASP A 126 -10.23 -13.27 -10.35
N PHE A 127 -9.77 -12.69 -11.46
CA PHE A 127 -8.40 -12.82 -11.93
C PHE A 127 -7.37 -12.42 -10.85
N VAL A 128 -7.57 -11.28 -10.20
CA VAL A 128 -6.67 -10.82 -9.12
C VAL A 128 -6.74 -11.78 -7.92
N SER A 129 -7.92 -12.31 -7.60
CA SER A 129 -8.08 -13.28 -6.52
C SER A 129 -7.25 -14.54 -6.78
N GLU A 130 -7.43 -15.16 -7.94
CA GLU A 130 -6.76 -16.41 -8.32
C GLU A 130 -5.23 -16.25 -8.36
N VAL A 131 -4.74 -15.16 -8.96
CA VAL A 131 -3.30 -14.89 -9.03
C VAL A 131 -2.70 -14.77 -7.63
N ASN A 132 -3.34 -14.05 -6.71
CA ASN A 132 -2.76 -13.85 -5.38
C ASN A 132 -2.84 -15.10 -4.51
N ASP A 133 -3.86 -15.95 -4.68
CA ASP A 133 -3.91 -17.27 -4.04
C ASP A 133 -2.76 -18.17 -4.51
N LEU A 134 -2.52 -18.23 -5.81
CA LEU A 134 -1.42 -19.01 -6.39
C LEU A 134 -0.06 -18.51 -5.89
N LEU A 135 0.15 -17.20 -5.89
CA LEU A 135 1.38 -16.61 -5.41
C LEU A 135 1.55 -16.80 -3.90
N MET A 136 0.48 -16.75 -3.10
CA MET A 136 0.54 -17.01 -1.66
C MET A 136 1.00 -18.45 -1.39
N LYS A 137 0.43 -19.44 -2.09
CA LYS A 137 0.87 -20.85 -1.98
C LYS A 137 2.35 -21.03 -2.34
N GLN A 138 2.82 -20.33 -3.37
CA GLN A 138 4.23 -20.34 -3.76
C GLN A 138 5.11 -19.71 -2.68
N ASP A 139 4.67 -18.58 -2.12
CA ASP A 139 5.39 -17.84 -1.09
C ASP A 139 5.49 -18.61 0.24
N THR A 140 4.53 -19.47 0.57
CA THR A 140 4.53 -20.29 1.80
C THR A 140 5.16 -21.67 1.64
N SER A 141 5.42 -22.12 0.41
CA SER A 141 6.05 -23.43 0.14
C SER A 141 7.58 -23.36 0.09
N GLN A 142 8.17 -22.19 0.38
CA GLN A 142 9.60 -21.93 0.47
C GLN A 142 10.07 -21.93 1.92
#